data_AF-A0A7M4AKT5-F1
#
_entry.id   AF-A0A7M4AKT5-F1
#
_cell.length_a   1.000
_cell.length_b   1.000
_cell.length_c   1.000
_cell.angle_alpha   90.00
_cell.angle_beta   90.00
_cell.angle_gamma   90.00
#
_symmetry.space_group_name_H-M   'P 1'
#
loop_
_entity.id
_entity.type
_entity.pdbx_description
1 polymer ?
#
loop_
_entity_poly.entity_id
_entity_poly.type
_entity_poly.pdbx_seq_one_letter_code
_entity_poly.pdbx_strand_id
1 'polypeptide(L)' 'DGYGDNLDGFEGDHCKFSRGYSSSDRFGCLDSDGDSFSDPDPGGLNGYEPWYAHPVGKADAFLNDVSQWNDTDED' A
#
# COMPACT_ATOMS: atom_id res chain seq x y z
N ASP A 1 -11.37 -3.68 5.95
CA ASP A 1 -11.15 -2.36 5.29
C ASP A 1 -12.40 -1.90 4.53
N GLY A 2 -13.24 -2.81 4.05
CA GLY A 2 -14.42 -2.49 3.24
C GLY A 2 -14.26 -2.94 1.79
N TYR A 3 -13.09 -3.49 1.46
CA TYR A 3 -12.76 -4.08 0.17
C TYR A 3 -13.07 -5.58 0.18
N GLY A 4 -13.23 -6.15 -1.01
CA GLY A 4 -13.55 -7.57 -1.15
C GLY A 4 -12.29 -8.40 -1.29
N ASP A 5 -12.16 -9.50 -0.54
CA ASP A 5 -10.99 -10.40 -0.61
C ASP A 5 -10.73 -11.03 -1.99
N ASN A 6 -11.69 -10.91 -2.92
CA ASN A 6 -11.50 -11.33 -4.29
C ASN A 6 -10.77 -10.24 -5.09
N LEU A 7 -9.48 -10.46 -5.35
CA LEU A 7 -8.63 -9.56 -6.14
C LEU A 7 -9.17 -9.28 -7.55
N ASP A 8 -9.86 -10.25 -8.16
CA ASP A 8 -10.48 -10.08 -9.49
C ASP A 8 -11.80 -9.28 -9.42
N GLY A 9 -12.23 -8.92 -8.21
CA GLY A 9 -13.40 -8.08 -7.96
C GLY A 9 -13.12 -6.59 -8.15
N PHE A 10 -14.15 -5.77 -7.90
CA PHE A 10 -13.99 -4.31 -7.85
C PHE A 10 -13.27 -3.92 -6.55
N GLU A 11 -12.17 -3.17 -6.67
CA GLU A 11 -11.34 -2.73 -5.54
C GLU A 11 -11.04 -3.90 -4.58
N GLY A 12 -10.44 -4.96 -5.12
CA GLY A 12 -10.10 -6.14 -4.33
C GLY A 12 -9.10 -5.80 -3.23
N ASP A 13 -9.30 -6.37 -2.04
CA ASP A 13 -8.39 -6.19 -0.91
C ASP A 13 -7.07 -6.90 -1.19
N HIS A 14 -6.01 -6.10 -1.35
CA HIS A 14 -4.64 -6.57 -1.56
C HIS A 14 -3.94 -7.00 -0.25
N CYS A 15 -4.52 -6.69 0.91
CA CYS A 15 -4.00 -6.98 2.23
C CYS A 15 -4.98 -7.78 3.09
N LYS A 16 -5.46 -8.92 2.59
CA LYS A 16 -6.40 -9.81 3.29
C LYS A 16 -6.00 -10.23 4.72
N PHE A 17 -4.72 -10.13 5.06
CA PHE A 17 -4.20 -10.50 6.38
C PHE A 17 -4.03 -9.30 7.33
N SER A 18 -4.07 -8.08 6.81
CA SER A 18 -3.95 -6.86 7.58
C SER A 18 -4.86 -5.78 7.02
N ARG A 19 -5.83 -5.36 7.82
CA ARG A 19 -6.71 -4.25 7.49
C ARG A 19 -5.90 -2.96 7.37
N GLY A 20 -6.09 -2.24 6.28
CA GLY A 20 -5.67 -0.84 6.15
C GLY A 20 -6.67 0.02 5.37
N TYR A 21 -6.21 1.19 4.95
CA TYR A 21 -7.06 2.25 4.40
C TYR A 21 -6.52 2.85 3.11
N SER A 22 -5.42 2.30 2.57
CA SER A 22 -4.95 2.64 1.24
C SER A 22 -6.06 2.42 0.21
N SER A 23 -6.15 3.36 -0.73
CA SER A 23 -7.21 3.43 -1.74
C SER A 23 -6.72 3.95 -3.10
N SER A 24 -5.44 4.30 -3.25
CA SER A 24 -4.89 4.81 -4.52
C SER A 24 -4.08 3.77 -5.29
N ASP A 25 -3.38 2.86 -4.61
CA ASP A 25 -2.56 1.84 -5.26
C ASP A 25 -3.02 0.41 -4.92
N ARG A 26 -2.98 0.02 -3.65
CA ARG A 26 -3.37 -1.31 -3.16
C ARG A 26 -4.49 -1.13 -2.15
N PHE A 27 -5.70 -1.41 -2.59
CA PHE A 27 -6.89 -1.27 -1.76
C PHE A 27 -6.82 -2.19 -0.54
N GLY A 28 -7.18 -1.65 0.61
CA GLY A 28 -7.26 -2.41 1.87
C GLY A 28 -5.94 -2.63 2.57
N CYS A 29 -4.83 -2.13 2.02
CA CYS A 29 -3.52 -2.18 2.64
C CYS A 29 -3.26 -1.07 3.64
N LEU A 30 -2.31 -1.33 4.56
CA LEU A 30 -1.88 -0.37 5.57
C LEU A 30 -1.38 0.91 4.89
N ASP A 31 -1.76 2.05 5.44
CA ASP A 31 -1.44 3.40 4.97
C ASP A 31 -1.24 4.19 6.28
N SER A 32 0.01 4.38 6.67
CA SER A 32 0.38 4.86 8.01
C SER A 32 0.21 6.37 8.16
N ASP A 33 0.41 7.14 7.10
CA ASP A 33 0.30 8.60 7.13
C ASP A 33 -1.03 9.12 6.57
N GLY A 34 -1.82 8.25 5.93
CA GLY A 34 -3.16 8.53 5.45
C GLY A 34 -3.17 9.29 4.13
N ASP A 35 -2.13 9.15 3.31
CA ASP A 35 -2.01 9.83 2.01
C ASP A 35 -2.73 9.09 0.87
N SER A 36 -3.38 7.96 1.19
CA SER A 36 -4.11 7.04 0.33
C SER A 36 -3.24 5.99 -0.37
N PHE A 37 -1.91 6.03 -0.23
CA PHE A 37 -0.99 5.02 -0.75
C PHE A 37 -0.60 4.04 0.35
N SER A 38 -0.31 2.80 -0.04
CA SER A 38 -0.02 1.75 0.93
C SER A 38 1.44 1.67 1.30
N ASP A 39 1.67 1.42 2.59
CA ASP A 39 2.96 1.14 3.20
C ASP A 39 3.69 -0.01 2.48
N PRO A 40 5.04 0.02 2.46
CA PRO A 40 5.84 -1.05 1.93
C PRO A 40 5.78 -2.30 2.82
N ASP A 41 5.69 -3.46 2.18
CA ASP A 41 5.71 -4.79 2.81
C ASP A 41 6.70 -5.67 2.04
N PRO A 42 8.01 -5.42 2.18
CA PRO A 42 9.03 -6.20 1.49
C PRO A 42 9.08 -7.66 1.97
N GLY A 43 8.38 -8.00 3.05
CA GLY A 43 8.21 -9.37 3.54
C GLY A 43 7.01 -10.10 2.96
N GLY A 44 6.07 -9.40 2.31
CA GLY A 44 4.79 -9.96 1.87
C GLY A 44 3.99 -10.57 3.04
N LEU A 45 4.07 -9.97 4.23
CA LEU A 45 3.44 -10.46 5.45
C LEU A 45 1.96 -10.07 5.54
N ASN A 46 1.60 -8.92 4.97
CA ASN A 46 0.28 -8.33 5.00
C ASN A 46 -0.50 -8.63 3.71
N GLY A 47 0.24 -8.81 2.59
CA GLY A 47 -0.31 -9.02 1.26
C GLY A 47 -0.21 -10.40 0.65
N TYR A 48 -0.51 -10.46 -0.65
CA TYR A 48 -0.33 -11.66 -1.49
C TYR A 48 1.12 -11.85 -1.95
N GLU A 49 1.87 -10.76 -2.08
CA GLU A 49 3.25 -10.76 -2.56
C GLU A 49 4.05 -9.62 -1.89
N PRO A 50 5.39 -9.71 -1.84
CA PRO A 50 6.23 -8.63 -1.35
C PRO A 50 6.13 -7.39 -2.24
N TRP A 51 6.05 -6.20 -1.63
CA TRP A 51 6.11 -4.93 -2.35
C TRP A 51 7.06 -3.95 -1.68
N TYR A 52 7.77 -3.21 -2.52
CA TYR A 52 8.78 -2.24 -2.11
C TYR A 52 8.25 -0.82 -2.30
N ALA A 53 8.79 0.10 -1.48
CA ALA A 53 8.64 1.54 -1.64
C ALA A 53 9.12 2.00 -3.02
N HIS A 54 8.56 3.10 -3.52
CA HIS A 54 9.16 3.85 -4.63
C HIS A 54 10.62 4.21 -4.28
N PRO A 55 11.57 4.19 -5.23
CA PRO A 55 11.44 3.91 -6.67
C PRO A 55 11.49 2.44 -7.06
N VAL A 56 11.78 1.55 -6.12
CA VAL A 56 11.94 0.11 -6.42
C VAL A 56 10.59 -0.55 -6.70
N GLY A 57 9.55 -0.13 -6.00
CA GLY A 57 8.18 -0.56 -6.21
C GLY A 57 7.22 0.61 -6.30
N LYS A 58 5.96 0.36 -5.94
CA LYS A 58 4.88 1.34 -6.01
C LYS A 58 4.29 1.66 -4.63
N ALA A 59 4.85 1.08 -3.58
CA ALA A 59 4.45 1.42 -2.22
C ALA A 59 4.92 2.83 -1.87
N ASP A 60 4.26 3.39 -0.86
CA ASP A 60 4.65 4.65 -0.27
C ASP A 60 6.13 4.61 0.17
N ALA A 61 6.91 5.59 -0.30
CA ALA A 61 8.29 5.80 0.08
C ALA A 61 8.45 6.49 1.43
N PHE A 62 7.44 7.24 1.87
CA PHE A 62 7.49 8.10 3.03
C PHE A 62 6.33 7.82 4.01
N LEU A 63 6.41 6.70 4.76
CA LEU A 63 5.38 6.20 5.71
C LEU A 63 4.83 7.21 6.76
N ASN A 64 5.40 8.40 6.87
CA ASN A 64 5.00 9.42 7.83
C ASN A 64 4.80 10.80 7.20
N ASP A 65 4.84 10.93 5.86
CA ASP A 65 4.67 12.20 5.15
C ASP A 65 3.43 12.14 4.25
N VAL A 66 2.30 12.55 4.82
CA VAL A 66 0.99 12.58 4.13
C VAL A 66 0.95 13.39 2.82
N SER A 67 2.01 14.16 2.52
CA SER A 67 2.10 14.94 1.30
C SER A 67 2.89 14.26 0.17
N GLN A 68 3.55 13.14 0.44
CA GLN A 68 4.47 12.48 -0.48
C GLN A 68 4.44 10.96 -0.33
N TRP A 69 4.22 10.26 -1.44
CA TRP A 69 4.44 8.81 -1.53
C TRP A 69 5.53 8.40 -2.53
N ASN A 70 5.88 9.32 -3.41
CA ASN A 70 6.70 9.07 -4.59
C ASN A 70 8.04 9.77 -4.45
N ASP A 71 9.09 9.01 -4.15
CA ASP A 71 10.46 9.53 -4.12
C ASP A 71 10.92 9.90 -5.54
N THR A 72 11.05 11.20 -5.83
CA THR A 72 11.46 11.69 -7.16
C THR A 72 12.87 12.25 -7.20
N ASP A 73 13.49 12.42 -6.05
CA ASP A 73 14.77 13.09 -5.85
C ASP A 73 15.84 12.21 -5.20
N GLU A 74 15.56 10.91 -5.02
CA GLU A 74 16.49 9.85 -4.60
C GLU A 74 17.15 10.14 -3.23
N ASP A 75 16.37 10.64 -2.26
CA ASP A 75 16.86 10.94 -0.90
C ASP A 75 16.90 9.75 0.08
#